data_AF-A0A3R6LPM8-F1
#
_entry.id   AF-A0A3R6LPM8-F1
#
_cell.length_a   1.000
_cell.length_b   1.000
_cell.length_c   1.000
_cell.angle_alpha   90.00
_cell.angle_beta   90.00
_cell.angle_gamma   90.00
#
_symmetry.space_group_name_H-M   'P 1'
#
loop_
_entity.id
_entity.type
_entity.pdbx_description
1 polymer ?
#
loop_
_entity_poly.entity_id
_entity_poly.type
_entity_poly.pdbx_seq_one_letter_code
_entity_poly.pdbx_strand_id
1 'polypeptide(L)' 'MKKGETMRSDANLSSQLTKNALKEHKKRVGEVVLVAISPRTTIELPANLSQAERDVRIELYKKLHSSKV' A
#
# COMPACT_ATOMS: atom_id res chain seq x y z
N MET A 1 11.99 35.52 -32.17
CA MET A 1 11.21 34.28 -32.06
C MET A 1 11.61 33.53 -30.79
N LYS A 2 10.60 33.16 -30.00
CA LYS A 2 10.46 32.00 -29.08
C LYS A 2 11.61 31.65 -28.11
N LYS A 3 11.44 31.98 -26.83
CA LYS A 3 12.05 31.27 -25.69
C LYS A 3 11.01 31.12 -24.58
N GLY A 4 10.28 30.02 -24.63
CA GLY A 4 9.22 29.72 -23.67
C GLY A 4 8.86 28.24 -23.70
N GLU A 5 9.84 27.35 -23.64
CA GLU A 5 9.60 25.90 -23.71
C GLU A 5 10.64 25.14 -22.88
N THR A 6 10.63 25.30 -21.55
CA THR A 6 11.40 24.38 -20.67
C THR A 6 10.64 23.89 -19.44
N MET A 7 9.56 24.54 -18.98
CA MET A 7 8.87 24.12 -17.74
C MET A 7 7.93 22.91 -17.88
N ARG A 8 7.65 22.39 -19.08
CA ARG A 8 6.71 21.25 -19.26
C ARG A 8 7.35 19.87 -19.02
N SER A 9 8.68 19.79 -19.00
CA SER A 9 9.40 18.51 -18.95
C SER A 9 9.55 17.97 -17.52
N ASP A 10 9.79 18.83 -16.55
CA ASP A 10 10.02 18.44 -15.15
C ASP A 10 8.78 17.85 -14.48
N ALA A 11 7.58 18.36 -14.80
CA ALA A 11 6.32 17.83 -14.30
C ALA A 11 6.02 16.40 -14.82
N ASN A 12 6.44 16.09 -16.06
CA ASN A 12 6.27 14.76 -16.63
C ASN A 12 7.27 13.75 -16.06
N LEU A 13 8.53 14.16 -15.87
CA LEU A 13 9.55 13.35 -15.20
C LEU A 13 9.16 13.01 -13.77
N SER A 14 8.66 13.99 -13.01
CA SER A 14 8.12 13.77 -11.66
C SER A 14 6.95 12.77 -11.66
N SER A 15 5.99 12.92 -12.58
CA SER A 15 4.86 11.96 -12.71
C SER A 15 5.33 10.54 -13.06
N GLN A 16 6.33 10.40 -13.95
CA GLN A 16 6.89 9.10 -14.31
C GLN A 16 7.67 8.46 -13.16
N LEU A 17 8.44 9.25 -12.40
CA LEU A 17 9.15 8.78 -11.21
C LEU A 17 8.17 8.35 -10.11
N THR A 18 7.11 9.11 -9.86
CA THR A 18 6.06 8.71 -8.91
C THR A 18 5.36 7.43 -9.37
N LYS A 19 5.03 7.30 -10.65
CA LYS A 19 4.43 6.07 -11.20
C LYS A 19 5.36 4.87 -11.07
N ASN A 20 6.66 5.04 -11.33
CA ASN A 20 7.65 3.98 -11.19
C ASN A 20 7.86 3.60 -9.72
N ALA A 21 7.95 4.58 -8.81
CA ALA A 21 8.05 4.33 -7.38
C ALA A 21 6.81 3.57 -6.85
N LEU A 22 5.60 3.93 -7.29
CA LEU A 22 4.38 3.21 -6.97
C LEU A 22 4.38 1.79 -7.56
N LYS A 23 4.88 1.61 -8.78
CA LYS A 23 4.96 0.30 -9.44
C LYS A 23 5.98 -0.62 -8.77
N GLU A 24 7.12 -0.08 -8.36
CA GLU A 24 8.17 -0.79 -7.63
C GLU A 24 7.74 -1.09 -6.19
N HIS A 25 7.02 -0.18 -5.54
CA HIS A 25 6.41 -0.40 -4.24
C HIS A 25 5.35 -1.50 -4.29
N LYS A 26 4.46 -1.49 -5.29
CA LYS A 26 3.49 -2.57 -5.53
C LYS A 26 4.19 -3.92 -5.81
N LYS A 27 5.33 -3.91 -6.51
CA LYS A 27 6.14 -5.12 -6.71
C LYS A 27 6.84 -5.61 -5.44
N ARG A 28 7.32 -4.70 -4.58
CA ARG A 28 8.01 -5.03 -3.33
C ARG A 28 7.05 -5.49 -2.23
N VAL A 29 5.90 -4.84 -2.11
CA VAL A 29 4.87 -5.14 -1.10
C VAL A 29 4.05 -6.37 -1.50
N GLY A 30 3.98 -6.68 -2.80
CA GLY A 30 3.12 -7.73 -3.32
C GLY A 30 1.65 -7.27 -3.38
N GLU A 31 0.77 -8.17 -3.79
CA GLU A 31 -0.67 -7.95 -3.67
C GLU A 31 -1.05 -7.96 -2.19
N VAL A 32 -1.83 -6.98 -1.74
CA VAL A 32 -2.30 -6.87 -0.36
C VAL A 32 -3.82 -6.92 -0.34
N VAL A 33 -4.36 -7.59 0.66
CA VAL A 33 -5.80 -7.69 0.91
C VAL A 33 -6.15 -6.94 2.18
N LEU A 34 -7.25 -6.20 2.13
CA LEU A 34 -7.83 -5.57 3.31
C LEU A 34 -8.70 -6.60 4.02
N VAL A 35 -8.34 -6.93 5.26
CA VAL A 35 -9.12 -7.84 6.10
C VAL A 35 -9.78 -7.05 7.22
N ALA A 36 -11.10 -7.09 7.27
CA ALA A 36 -11.87 -6.53 8.37
C ALA A 36 -11.75 -7.43 9.60
N ILE A 37 -11.23 -6.88 10.70
CA ILE A 37 -11.07 -7.60 11.98
C ILE A 37 -12.12 -7.20 13.01
N SER A 38 -12.64 -5.98 12.90
CA SER A 38 -13.73 -5.41 13.67
C SER A 38 -14.60 -4.53 12.77
N PRO A 39 -15.85 -4.19 13.16
CA PRO A 39 -16.74 -3.34 12.36
C PRO A 39 -16.16 -1.97 11.98
N ARG A 40 -15.19 -1.47 12.78
CA ARG A 40 -14.52 -0.18 12.56
C ARG A 40 -13.05 -0.32 12.17
N THR A 41 -12.51 -1.53 12.11
CA THR A 41 -11.06 -1.75 11.97
C THR A 41 -10.77 -2.77 10.88
N THR A 42 -10.02 -2.31 9.87
CA THR A 42 -9.50 -3.11 8.76
C THR A 42 -7.98 -3.05 8.78
N ILE A 43 -7.32 -4.17 8.47
CA ILE A 43 -5.86 -4.26 8.39
C ILE A 43 -5.43 -4.71 6.99
N GLU A 44 -4.31 -4.19 6.53
CA GLU A 44 -3.67 -4.63 5.28
C GLU A 44 -2.79 -5.83 5.54
N LEU A 45 -3.10 -6.95 4.89
CA LEU A 45 -2.32 -8.18 4.97
C LEU A 45 -1.85 -8.60 3.57
N PRO A 46 -0.66 -9.20 3.44
CA PRO A 46 -0.21 -9.73 2.16
C PRO A 46 -1.15 -10.82 1.60
N ALA A 47 -1.52 -10.71 0.33
CA ALA A 47 -2.43 -11.62 -0.36
C ALA A 47 -1.83 -13.01 -0.58
N ASN A 48 -0.49 -13.10 -0.61
CA ASN A 48 0.23 -14.35 -0.73
C ASN A 48 0.14 -15.23 0.53
N LEU A 49 -0.35 -14.70 1.65
CA LEU A 49 -0.57 -15.49 2.87
C LEU A 49 -1.81 -16.36 2.74
N SER A 50 -1.70 -17.59 3.23
CA SER A 50 -2.84 -18.50 3.38
C SER A 50 -3.81 -18.00 4.46
N GLN A 51 -5.05 -18.48 4.43
CA GLN A 51 -6.09 -18.05 5.37
C GLN A 51 -5.66 -18.30 6.83
N ALA A 52 -5.04 -19.45 7.12
CA ALA A 52 -4.53 -19.78 8.46
C ALA A 52 -3.48 -18.79 8.98
N GLU A 53 -2.56 -18.34 8.10
CA GLU A 53 -1.53 -17.36 8.48
C GLU A 53 -2.13 -15.97 8.71
N ARG A 54 -3.16 -15.61 7.93
CA ARG A 54 -3.92 -14.38 8.13
C ARG A 54 -4.63 -14.42 9.48
N ASP A 55 -5.28 -15.53 9.83
CA ASP A 55 -5.98 -15.69 11.10
C ASP A 55 -5.02 -15.60 12.30
N VAL A 56 -3.82 -16.20 12.21
CA VAL A 56 -2.78 -16.04 13.25
C VAL A 56 -2.37 -14.58 13.41
N ARG A 57 -2.18 -13.83 12.30
CA ARG A 57 -1.85 -12.40 12.37
C ARG A 57 -2.99 -11.55 12.93
N ILE A 58 -4.23 -11.89 12.59
CA ILE A 58 -5.42 -11.23 13.14
C ILE A 58 -5.50 -11.46 14.64
N GLU A 59 -5.30 -12.69 15.11
CA GLU A 59 -5.29 -13.01 16.53
C GLU A 59 -4.16 -12.27 17.28
N LEU A 60 -2.96 -12.21 16.69
CA LEU A 60 -1.84 -11.42 17.18
C LEU A 60 -2.20 -9.93 17.29
N TYR A 61 -2.82 -9.37 16.26
CA TYR A 61 -3.26 -7.98 16.28
C TYR A 61 -4.29 -7.75 17.40
N LYS A 62 -5.26 -8.65 17.57
CA LYS A 62 -6.27 -8.56 18.64
C LYS A 62 -5.65 -8.65 20.03
N LYS A 63 -4.63 -9.50 20.22
CA LYS A 63 -3.89 -9.60 21.48
C LYS A 63 -3.12 -8.31 21.80
N LEU A 64 -2.46 -7.73 20.80
CA LEU A 64 -1.66 -6.51 20.96
C LEU A 64 -2.51 -5.25 21.12
N HIS A 65 -3.68 -5.22 20.49
CA HIS A 65 -4.56 -4.05 20.43
C HIS A 65 -5.93 -4.35 21.04
N SER A 66 -5.97 -5.17 22.08
CA SER A 66 -7.20 -5.62 22.74
C SER A 66 -8.12 -4.49 23.21
N SER A 67 -7.58 -3.28 23.41
CA SER A 67 -8.32 -2.08 23.78
C SER A 67 -8.94 -1.31 22.60
N LYS A 68 -8.55 -1.61 21.35
CA LYS A 68 -8.95 -0.88 20.13
C LYS A 68 -9.78 -1.71 19.14
N VAL A 69 -9.88 -3.01 19.41
CA VAL A 69 -10.60 -3.99 18.58
C VAL A 69 -12.03 -4.12 19.05
#